data_AF-A0AAD6SW93-F1
#
_entry.id   AF-A0AAD6SW93-F1
#
_cell.length_a   1.000
_cell.length_b   1.000
_cell.length_c   1.000
_cell.angle_alpha   90.00
_cell.angle_beta   90.00
_cell.angle_gamma   90.00
#
_symmetry.space_group_name_H-M   'P 1'
#
loop_
_entity.id
_entity.type
_entity.pdbx_description
1 polymer ?
#
loop_
_entity_poly.entity_id
_entity_poly.type
_entity_poly.pdbx_seq_one_letter_code
_entity_poly.pdbx_strand_id
1 'polypeptide(L)'
;DVDPFEQLWETTAVCEQSNGKHVAVLTDINGRTASNQVPKFENQLPRISADKTKNARGSEVLRQCDALGLCILNGTELETASPGRATSWQPGGESTIDLAIVSEGLIPLVKSFHV
;
A
#
# COMPACT_ATOMS: atom_id res chain seq x y z
N ASP A 1 15.58 -14.34 -15.48
CA ASP A 1 15.25 -13.02 -14.95
C ASP A 1 14.08 -13.15 -13.99
N VAL A 2 14.22 -12.62 -12.77
CA VAL A 2 13.14 -12.60 -11.77
C VAL A 2 12.25 -11.40 -12.08
N ASP A 3 10.93 -11.59 -12.03
CA ASP A 3 10.00 -10.49 -12.22
C ASP A 3 10.17 -9.44 -11.08
N PRO A 4 10.31 -8.14 -11.39
CA PRO A 4 10.54 -7.13 -10.35
C PRO A 4 9.44 -7.06 -9.29
N PHE A 5 8.20 -7.37 -9.64
CA PHE A 5 7.09 -7.38 -8.70
C PHE A 5 7.22 -8.58 -7.75
N GLU A 6 7.59 -9.77 -8.24
CA GLU A 6 7.91 -10.92 -7.38
C GLU A 6 9.07 -10.62 -6.43
N GLN A 7 10.16 -10.04 -6.95
CA GLN A 7 11.36 -9.73 -6.17
C GLN A 7 11.07 -8.73 -5.03
N LEU A 8 10.17 -7.76 -5.26
CA LEU A 8 9.73 -6.82 -4.22
C LEU A 8 9.13 -7.56 -3.02
N TRP A 9 8.22 -8.51 -3.26
CA TRP A 9 7.51 -9.20 -2.20
C TRP A 9 8.40 -10.23 -1.48
N GLU A 10 9.29 -10.91 -2.21
CA GLU A 10 10.31 -11.78 -1.61
C GLU A 10 11.23 -10.98 -0.67
N THR A 11 11.72 -9.83 -1.14
CA THR A 11 12.56 -8.94 -0.33
C THR A 11 11.81 -8.44 0.89
N THR A 12 10.55 -8.03 0.71
CA THR A 12 9.68 -7.58 1.81
C THR A 12 9.48 -8.67 2.86
N ALA A 13 9.25 -9.92 2.44
CA ALA A 13 9.08 -11.06 3.33
C ALA A 13 10.35 -11.35 4.17
N VAL A 14 11.53 -11.24 3.57
CA VAL A 14 12.81 -11.38 4.30
C VAL A 14 13.00 -10.24 5.31
N CYS A 15 12.66 -9.01 4.92
CA CYS A 15 12.72 -7.85 5.82
C CYS A 15 11.77 -8.01 7.02
N GLU A 16 10.54 -8.49 6.81
CA GLU A 16 9.57 -8.74 7.89
C GLU A 16 10.04 -9.80 8.90
N GLN A 17 10.89 -10.76 8.49
CA GLN A 17 11.48 -11.76 9.39
C GLN A 17 12.60 -11.19 10.28
N SER A 18 13.05 -9.96 10.04
CA SER A 18 14.10 -9.33 10.84
C SER A 18 13.57 -8.87 12.19
N ASN A 19 13.89 -9.62 13.25
CA ASN A 19 13.50 -9.28 14.61
C ASN A 19 13.83 -7.82 14.98
N GLY A 20 12.82 -7.11 15.47
CA GLY A 20 12.94 -5.75 16.00
C GLY A 20 13.01 -4.63 14.95
N LYS A 21 12.78 -4.93 13.67
CA LYS A 21 12.70 -3.92 12.62
C LYS A 21 11.27 -3.77 12.12
N HIS A 22 10.93 -2.54 11.74
CA HIS A 22 9.70 -2.22 11.05
C HIS A 22 9.98 -2.11 9.54
N VAL A 23 9.00 -2.46 8.72
CA VAL A 23 9.12 -2.39 7.27
C VAL A 23 8.21 -1.30 6.73
N ALA A 24 8.76 -0.53 5.79
CA ALA A 24 8.02 0.36 4.92
C ALA A 24 8.39 0.01 3.47
N VAL A 25 7.37 -0.22 2.66
CA VAL A 25 7.48 -0.40 1.22
C VAL A 25 6.89 0.83 0.56
N LEU A 26 7.72 1.56 -0.18
CA LEU A 26 7.34 2.73 -0.98
C LEU A 26 7.60 2.38 -2.43
N THR A 27 6.56 2.31 -3.26
CA THR A 27 6.70 1.74 -4.61
C THR A 27 5.65 2.30 -5.58
N ASP A 28 6.08 2.56 -6.82
CA ASP A 28 5.18 2.58 -7.98
C ASP A 28 4.94 1.14 -8.42
N ILE A 29 3.80 0.58 -8.01
CA ILE A 29 3.49 -0.81 -8.29
C ILE A 29 2.64 -0.99 -9.54
N ASN A 30 2.20 0.11 -10.18
CA ASN A 30 1.22 0.10 -11.28
C ASN A 30 -0.03 -0.78 -10.98
N GLY A 31 -0.36 -0.94 -9.70
CA GLY A 31 -1.44 -1.78 -9.18
C GLY A 31 -2.51 -0.93 -8.52
N ARG A 32 -3.68 -0.85 -9.16
CA ARG A 32 -4.80 -0.03 -8.70
C ARG A 32 -5.59 -0.85 -7.69
N THR A 33 -5.71 -0.37 -6.45
CA THR A 33 -6.35 -1.08 -5.34
C THR A 33 -7.75 -0.54 -5.00
N ALA A 34 -8.24 0.44 -5.77
CA ALA A 34 -9.42 1.22 -5.43
C ALA A 34 -9.37 1.75 -3.97
N SER A 35 -10.50 1.72 -3.26
CA SER A 35 -10.58 2.00 -1.82
C SER A 35 -10.42 0.73 -0.95
N ASN A 36 -9.99 -0.40 -1.51
CA ASN A 36 -9.88 -1.64 -0.74
C ASN A 36 -8.69 -1.58 0.23
N GLN A 37 -8.91 -2.03 1.46
CA GLN A 37 -7.87 -2.28 2.45
C GLN A 37 -7.71 -3.80 2.62
N VAL A 38 -6.58 -4.22 3.21
CA VAL A 38 -6.40 -5.57 3.72
C VAL A 38 -7.42 -5.86 4.84
N PRO A 39 -8.09 -7.03 4.87
CA PRO A 39 -9.18 -7.30 5.82
C PRO A 39 -8.83 -7.04 7.29
N LYS A 40 -7.61 -7.37 7.70
CA LYS A 40 -7.10 -7.13 9.06
C LYS A 40 -7.19 -5.66 9.48
N PHE A 41 -6.96 -4.73 8.56
CA PHE A 41 -6.90 -3.29 8.84
C PHE A 41 -8.16 -2.54 8.41
N GLU A 42 -9.09 -3.16 7.69
CA GLU A 42 -10.25 -2.49 7.09
C GLU A 42 -11.11 -1.73 8.10
N ASN A 43 -11.29 -2.27 9.31
CA ASN A 43 -12.08 -1.62 10.37
C ASN A 43 -11.29 -0.60 11.21
N GLN A 44 -9.95 -0.67 11.20
CA GLN A 44 -9.10 0.18 12.02
C GLN A 44 -8.58 1.39 11.23
N LEU A 45 -8.18 1.14 9.99
CA LEU A 45 -7.62 2.10 9.04
C LEU A 45 -8.32 1.94 7.68
N PRO A 46 -9.63 2.25 7.61
CA PRO A 46 -10.36 2.21 6.35
C PRO A 46 -9.72 3.16 5.35
N ARG A 47 -9.76 2.77 4.07
CA ARG A 47 -9.19 3.57 2.98
C ARG A 47 -10.27 4.27 2.18
N ILE A 48 -9.98 5.48 1.75
CA ILE A 48 -10.66 6.16 0.65
C ILE A 48 -9.72 6.31 -0.54
N SER A 49 -10.25 6.34 -1.76
CA SER A 49 -9.48 6.68 -2.95
C SER A 49 -10.37 7.32 -4.00
N ALA A 50 -9.87 8.35 -4.68
CA ALA A 50 -10.50 8.91 -5.88
C ALA A 50 -10.48 7.89 -7.04
N ASP A 51 -9.43 7.06 -7.09
CA ASP A 51 -9.38 5.93 -7.99
C ASP A 51 -10.32 4.81 -7.48
N LYS A 52 -11.40 4.56 -8.22
CA LYS A 52 -12.38 3.50 -7.88
C LYS A 52 -12.09 2.17 -8.59
N THR A 53 -11.04 2.10 -9.39
CA THR A 53 -10.74 0.91 -10.18
C THR A 53 -9.81 -0.01 -9.40
N LYS A 54 -10.12 -1.31 -9.40
CA LYS A 54 -9.21 -2.36 -8.97
C LYS A 54 -8.78 -3.20 -10.18
N ASN A 55 -7.48 -3.39 -10.36
CA ASN A 55 -6.94 -4.25 -11.42
C ASN A 55 -6.32 -5.54 -10.85
N ALA A 56 -5.92 -6.47 -11.72
CA ALA A 56 -5.33 -7.74 -11.31
C ALA A 56 -4.09 -7.56 -10.43
N ARG A 57 -3.21 -6.62 -10.81
CA ARG A 57 -2.01 -6.31 -10.02
C ARG A 57 -2.35 -5.75 -8.65
N GLY A 58 -3.32 -4.85 -8.54
CA GLY A 58 -3.78 -4.32 -7.25
C GLY A 58 -4.44 -5.39 -6.36
N SER A 59 -5.17 -6.34 -6.93
CA SER A 59 -5.65 -7.51 -6.17
C SER A 59 -4.49 -8.34 -5.62
N GLU A 60 -3.43 -8.52 -6.40
CA GLU A 60 -2.23 -9.23 -5.96
C GLU A 60 -1.46 -8.46 -4.87
N VAL A 61 -1.36 -7.12 -4.97
CA VAL A 61 -0.82 -6.28 -3.88
C VAL A 61 -1.58 -6.52 -2.58
N LEU A 62 -2.92 -6.47 -2.61
CA LEU A 62 -3.75 -6.70 -1.42
C LEU A 62 -3.51 -8.10 -0.83
N ARG A 63 -3.35 -9.12 -1.69
CA ARG A 63 -3.07 -10.49 -1.27
C ARG A 63 -1.70 -10.62 -0.59
N GLN A 64 -0.67 -9.98 -1.14
CA GLN A 64 0.68 -10.00 -0.56
C GLN A 64 0.73 -9.24 0.76
N CYS A 65 0.07 -8.08 0.84
CA CYS A 65 -0.06 -7.34 2.08
C CYS A 65 -0.80 -8.14 3.16
N ASP A 66 -1.87 -8.84 2.81
CA ASP A 66 -2.59 -9.72 3.74
C ASP A 66 -1.70 -10.86 4.26
N ALA A 67 -0.97 -11.52 3.35
CA ALA A 67 -0.08 -12.62 3.70
C ALA A 67 1.09 -12.19 4.62
N LEU A 68 1.57 -10.95 4.47
CA LEU A 68 2.69 -10.39 5.24
C LEU A 68 2.23 -9.51 6.42
N GLY A 69 0.93 -9.33 6.64
CA GLY A 69 0.42 -8.48 7.71
C GLY A 69 0.74 -6.98 7.54
N LEU A 70 0.78 -6.51 6.29
CA LEU A 70 1.11 -5.13 5.95
C LEU A 70 -0.15 -4.29 5.69
N CYS A 71 -0.11 -3.01 6.07
CA CYS A 71 -1.18 -2.04 5.91
C CYS A 71 -0.84 -1.02 4.82
N ILE A 72 -1.77 -0.75 3.91
CA ILE A 72 -1.63 0.34 2.94
C ILE A 72 -2.05 1.65 3.61
N LEU A 73 -1.18 2.67 3.59
CA LEU A 73 -1.41 3.96 4.24
C LEU A 73 -2.18 4.97 3.38
N ASN A 74 -2.03 4.92 2.05
CA ASN A 74 -2.74 5.82 1.14
C ASN A 74 -4.25 5.75 1.39
N GLY A 75 -4.88 6.89 1.62
CA GLY A 75 -6.31 7.01 1.81
C GLY A 75 -6.79 6.69 3.22
N THR A 76 -5.89 6.39 4.15
CA THR A 76 -6.24 6.25 5.57
C THR A 76 -6.21 7.61 6.26
N GLU A 77 -6.68 7.66 7.51
CA GLU A 77 -6.58 8.87 8.35
C GLU A 77 -5.13 9.33 8.61
N LEU A 78 -4.13 8.46 8.36
CA LEU A 78 -2.71 8.78 8.50
C LEU A 78 -2.16 9.60 7.31
N GLU A 79 -2.87 9.62 6.18
CA GLU A 79 -2.55 10.51 5.05
C GLU A 79 -3.17 11.89 5.30
N THR A 80 -2.44 12.79 5.97
CA THR A 80 -3.05 13.99 6.58
C THR A 80 -3.23 15.18 5.65
N ALA A 81 -2.55 15.21 4.49
CA ALA A 81 -2.68 16.34 3.56
C ALA A 81 -3.85 16.19 2.59
N SER A 82 -4.03 14.99 2.03
CA SER A 82 -4.99 14.79 0.95
C SER A 82 -5.41 13.33 0.75
N PRO A 83 -6.07 12.72 1.75
CA PRO A 83 -6.32 11.28 1.76
C PRO A 83 -7.02 10.80 0.50
N GLY A 84 -6.42 9.78 -0.13
CA GLY A 84 -7.02 9.05 -1.24
C GLY A 84 -6.87 9.74 -2.60
N ARG A 85 -5.97 10.71 -2.74
CA ARG A 85 -5.68 11.30 -4.05
C ARG A 85 -5.04 10.30 -5.00
N ALA A 86 -5.19 10.59 -6.29
CA ALA A 86 -4.36 9.98 -7.32
C ALA A 86 -2.90 10.37 -7.10
N THR A 87 -2.01 9.49 -7.55
CA THR A 87 -0.55 9.69 -7.48
C THR A 87 0.07 9.74 -8.88
N SER A 88 -0.70 9.35 -9.91
CA SER A 88 -0.31 9.40 -11.30
C SER A 88 -1.39 10.06 -12.15
N TRP A 89 -0.96 10.98 -13.02
CA TRP A 89 -1.81 11.73 -13.95
C TRP A 89 -1.32 11.53 -15.37
N GLN A 90 -2.17 10.93 -16.19
CA GLN A 90 -1.90 10.65 -17.60
C GLN A 90 -3.03 11.25 -18.46
N PRO A 91 -2.83 11.45 -19.77
CA PRO A 91 -3.90 11.94 -20.65
C PRO A 91 -5.18 11.09 -20.61
N GLY A 92 -5.06 9.80 -20.29
CA GLY A 92 -6.17 8.86 -20.15
C GLY A 92 -6.88 8.87 -18.78
N GLY A 93 -6.46 9.74 -17.86
CA GLY A 93 -7.04 9.87 -16.52
C GLY A 93 -6.01 9.77 -15.40
N GLU A 94 -6.52 9.66 -14.18
CA GLU A 94 -5.72 9.61 -12.96
C GLU A 94 -5.86 8.27 -12.25
N SER A 95 -4.83 7.87 -11.50
CA SER A 95 -4.79 6.62 -10.75
C SER A 95 -3.96 6.71 -9.47
N THR A 96 -4.27 5.87 -8.49
CA THR A 96 -3.46 5.68 -7.28
C THR A 96 -2.64 4.40 -7.46
N ILE A 97 -1.36 4.54 -7.80
CA ILE A 97 -0.44 3.43 -8.09
C ILE A 97 0.87 3.50 -7.33
N ASP A 98 1.20 4.67 -6.78
CA ASP A 98 2.30 4.87 -5.84
C ASP A 98 1.77 4.61 -4.43
N LEU A 99 2.23 3.52 -3.82
CA LEU A 99 1.72 3.06 -2.54
C LEU A 99 2.79 3.15 -1.45
N ALA A 100 2.38 3.64 -0.29
CA ALA A 100 3.08 3.45 0.97
C ALA A 100 2.39 2.34 1.76
N ILE A 101 3.17 1.31 2.07
CA ILE A 101 2.70 0.10 2.73
C ILE A 101 3.63 -0.16 3.91
N VAL A 102 3.08 -0.42 5.09
CA VAL A 102 3.88 -0.53 6.32
C VAL A 102 3.51 -1.77 7.13
N SER A 103 4.46 -2.27 7.91
CA SER A 103 4.17 -3.33 8.86
C SER A 103 3.36 -2.81 10.05
N GLU A 104 2.59 -3.70 10.67
CA GLU A 104 1.67 -3.35 11.76
C GLU A 104 2.37 -2.59 12.90
N GLY A 105 3.59 -3.01 13.26
CA GLY A 105 4.38 -2.36 14.30
C GLY A 105 4.79 -0.91 13.97
N LEU A 106 4.84 -0.55 12.69
CA LEU A 106 5.20 0.81 12.26
C LEU A 106 4.04 1.80 12.38
N ILE A 107 2.81 1.31 12.25
CA ILE A 107 1.57 2.13 12.26
C ILE A 107 1.54 3.14 13.43
N PRO A 108 1.71 2.75 14.72
CA PRO A 108 1.64 3.71 15.83
C PRO A 108 2.78 4.75 15.84
N LEU A 109 3.83 4.54 15.05
CA LEU A 109 4.96 5.46 14.93
C LEU A 109 4.76 6.47 13.80
N VAL A 110 3.84 6.23 12.86
CA VAL A 110 3.52 7.17 11.79
C VAL A 110 2.84 8.40 12.39
N LYS A 111 3.48 9.57 12.28
CA LYS A 111 2.94 10.86 12.74
C LYS A 111 2.17 11.59 11.66
N SER A 112 2.71 11.55 10.43
CA SER A 112 2.06 12.06 9.24
C SER A 112 2.67 11.37 8.02
N PHE A 113 1.85 11.21 6.99
CA PHE A 113 2.27 10.73 5.68
C PHE A 113 1.59 11.57 4.59
N HIS A 114 2.31 11.79 3.50
CA HIS A 114 1.88 12.62 2.37
C HIS A 114 2.31 11.96 1.07
N VAL A 115 1.44 12.06 0.05
CA VAL A 115 1.65 11.51 -1.30
C VAL A 115 1.49 12.63 -2.32
#